data_AF-A0A1X4JLB3-F1
#
_entry.id   AF-A0A1X4JLB3-F1
#
_cell.length_a   1.000
_cell.length_b   1.000
_cell.length_c   1.000
_cell.angle_alpha   90.00
_cell.angle_beta   90.00
_cell.angle_gamma   90.00
#
_symmetry.space_group_name_H-M   'P 1'
#
loop_
_entity.id
_entity.type
_entity.pdbx_description
1 polymer ?
#
loop_
_entity_poly.entity_id
_entity_poly.type
_entity_poly.pdbx_seq_one_letter_code
_entity_poly.pdbx_strand_id
1 'polypeptide(L)'
;MVFSKIQKLITTYIYRNLTRLDIHRITFHQLRHSHVTFLMYHDVDIAYISKRLGHSNIQVTLNNYAHMVKEKEAEQEVYLDSLFN
;
A
#
# COMPACT_ATOMS: atom_id res chain seq x y z
N MET A 1 -22.90 -8.65 1.83
CA MET A 1 -23.91 -7.89 2.60
C MET A 1 -23.46 -7.52 4.03
N VAL A 2 -22.68 -8.36 4.74
CA VAL A 2 -22.16 -8.05 6.11
C VAL A 2 -20.86 -7.23 6.08
N PHE A 3 -19.88 -7.59 5.25
CA PHE A 3 -18.58 -6.91 5.14
C PHE A 3 -18.72 -5.41 4.79
N SER A 4 -19.59 -5.08 3.84
CA SER A 4 -19.87 -3.69 3.43
C SER A 4 -20.47 -2.84 4.56
N LYS A 5 -21.31 -3.42 5.44
CA LYS A 5 -21.89 -2.70 6.58
C LYS A 5 -20.82 -2.37 7.62
N ILE A 6 -19.92 -3.32 7.91
CA ILE A 6 -18.80 -3.12 8.83
C ILE A 6 -17.86 -2.05 8.27
N GLN A 7 -17.47 -2.14 6.99
CA GLN A 7 -16.62 -1.14 6.37
C GLN A 7 -17.23 0.27 6.45
N LYS A 8 -18.54 0.39 6.19
CA LYS A 8 -19.26 1.67 6.30
C LYS A 8 -19.24 2.21 7.74
N LEU A 9 -19.50 1.35 8.73
CA LEU A 9 -19.45 1.71 10.15
C LEU A 9 -18.06 2.25 10.54
N ILE A 10 -16.99 1.51 10.22
CA ILE A 10 -15.64 1.93 10.58
C ILE A 10 -15.25 3.21 9.83
N THR A 11 -15.66 3.37 8.57
CA THR A 11 -15.41 4.58 7.78
C THR A 11 -16.04 5.80 8.45
N THR A 12 -17.32 5.69 8.84
CA THR A 12 -18.04 6.76 9.55
C THR A 12 -17.37 7.07 10.89
N TYR A 13 -16.94 6.05 11.63
CA TYR A 13 -16.24 6.24 12.91
C TYR A 13 -14.91 6.98 12.73
N ILE A 14 -14.08 6.58 11.77
CA ILE A 14 -12.80 7.23 11.48
C ILE A 14 -13.02 8.68 11.07
N TYR A 15 -13.93 8.95 10.13
CA TYR A 15 -14.19 10.32 9.66
C TYR A 15 -14.65 11.23 10.79
N ARG A 16 -15.53 10.74 11.66
CA ARG A 16 -15.99 11.52 12.83
C ARG A 16 -14.82 11.91 13.74
N ASN A 17 -13.89 10.99 13.99
CA ASN A 17 -12.75 11.27 14.85
C ASN A 17 -11.72 12.18 14.17
N LEU A 18 -11.42 11.98 12.89
CA LEU A 18 -10.51 12.85 12.14
C LEU A 18 -11.01 14.30 12.11
N THR A 19 -12.31 14.52 11.89
CA THR A 19 -12.90 15.86 11.93
C THR A 19 -12.83 16.49 13.33
N ARG A 20 -12.97 15.70 14.40
CA ARG A 20 -12.81 16.21 15.78
C ARG A 20 -11.38 16.61 16.13
N LEU A 21 -10.40 16.00 15.47
CA LEU A 21 -8.98 16.25 15.68
C LEU A 21 -8.39 17.26 14.69
N ASP A 22 -9.23 17.84 13.82
CA ASP A 22 -8.81 18.72 12.71
C ASP A 22 -7.76 18.08 11.77
N ILE A 23 -7.88 16.77 11.57
CA ILE A 23 -7.02 16.00 10.66
C ILE A 23 -7.71 15.85 9.31
N HIS A 24 -6.94 15.98 8.23
CA HIS A 24 -7.42 15.74 6.87
C HIS A 24 -8.08 14.36 6.73
N ARG A 25 -9.19 14.29 5.99
CA ARG A 25 -9.93 13.04 5.81
C ARG A 25 -9.12 12.06 4.98
N ILE A 26 -8.86 10.88 5.55
CA ILE A 26 -8.19 9.78 4.86
C ILE A 26 -9.13 8.60 4.66
N THR A 27 -9.10 7.99 3.48
CA THR A 27 -9.92 6.82 3.13
C THR A 27 -9.21 5.52 3.49
N PHE A 28 -9.96 4.41 3.61
CA PHE A 28 -9.35 3.08 3.74
C PHE A 28 -8.46 2.69 2.56
N HIS A 29 -8.78 3.19 1.37
CA HIS A 29 -7.96 2.94 0.20
C HIS A 29 -6.60 3.64 0.34
N GLN A 30 -6.58 4.88 0.82
CA GLN A 30 -5.33 5.61 1.12
C GLN A 30 -4.54 4.93 2.25
N LEU A 31 -5.20 4.46 3.30
CA LEU A 31 -4.54 3.66 4.34
C LEU A 31 -3.91 2.37 3.78
N ARG A 32 -4.60 1.68 2.87
CA ARG A 32 -4.04 0.51 2.16
C ARG A 32 -2.82 0.89 1.35
N HIS A 33 -2.86 2.03 0.65
CA HIS A 33 -1.70 2.54 -0.08
C HIS A 33 -0.52 2.79 0.84
N SER A 34 -0.70 3.53 1.93
CA SER A 34 0.36 3.78 2.92
C SER A 34 0.93 2.49 3.52
N HIS A 35 0.08 1.48 3.76
CA HIS A 35 0.53 0.19 4.25
C HIS A 35 1.39 -0.55 3.22
N VAL A 36 1.00 -0.55 1.95
CA VAL A 36 1.81 -1.18 0.88
C VAL A 36 3.11 -0.44 0.65
N THR A 37 3.07 0.89 0.59
CA THR A 37 4.27 1.71 0.37
C THR A 37 5.28 1.50 1.50
N PHE A 38 4.81 1.43 2.74
CA PHE A 38 5.64 1.12 3.91
C PHE A 38 6.30 -0.26 3.80
N LEU A 39 5.54 -1.30 3.41
CA LEU A 39 6.11 -2.64 3.25
C LEU A 39 7.13 -2.70 2.11
N MET A 40 6.85 -2.04 0.98
CA MET A 40 7.80 -1.97 -0.14
C MET A 40 9.08 -1.25 0.26
N TYR A 41 8.98 -0.14 1.00
CA TYR A 41 10.16 0.58 1.51
C TYR A 41 11.06 -0.31 2.38
N HIS A 42 10.48 -1.24 3.15
CA HIS A 42 11.22 -2.20 3.98
C HIS A 42 11.58 -3.51 3.24
N ASP A 43 11.74 -3.46 1.92
CA ASP A 43 12.18 -4.62 1.11
C ASP A 43 11.31 -5.88 1.22
N VAL A 44 10.04 -5.72 1.60
CA VAL A 44 9.12 -6.85 1.65
C VAL A 44 8.73 -7.26 0.22
N ASP A 45 8.83 -8.55 -0.07
CA ASP A 45 8.49 -9.14 -1.37
C ASP A 45 7.06 -8.78 -1.81
N ILE A 46 6.93 -8.26 -3.03
CA ILE A 46 5.66 -7.85 -3.62
C ILE A 46 4.67 -9.01 -3.80
N ALA A 47 5.15 -10.24 -4.00
CA ALA A 47 4.32 -11.45 -4.01
C ALA A 47 3.74 -11.72 -2.62
N TYR A 48 4.53 -11.55 -1.57
CA TYR A 48 4.05 -11.65 -0.20
C TYR A 48 3.05 -10.53 0.13
N ILE A 49 3.33 -9.29 -0.27
CA ILE A 49 2.40 -8.16 -0.12
C ILE A 49 1.07 -8.47 -0.81
N SER A 50 1.10 -8.99 -2.04
CA SER A 50 -0.09 -9.38 -2.79
C SER A 50 -0.93 -10.42 -2.05
N LYS A 51 -0.28 -11.47 -1.53
CA LYS A 51 -0.93 -12.49 -0.69
C LYS A 51 -1.53 -11.90 0.59
N ARG A 52 -0.82 -10.98 1.26
CA ARG A 52 -1.27 -10.27 2.46
C ARG A 52 -2.51 -9.40 2.20
N LEU A 53 -2.61 -8.81 1.01
CA LEU A 53 -3.78 -8.04 0.58
C LEU A 53 -4.98 -8.95 0.19
N GLY A 54 -4.75 -10.25 0.04
CA GLY A 54 -5.76 -11.21 -0.40
C GLY A 54 -6.07 -11.14 -1.89
N HIS A 55 -5.14 -10.63 -2.71
CA HIS A 55 -5.31 -10.61 -4.16
C HIS A 55 -5.09 -12.03 -4.72
N SER A 56 -6.05 -12.51 -5.51
CA SER A 56 -5.94 -13.80 -6.21
C SER A 56 -4.94 -13.78 -7.36
N ASN A 57 -4.59 -12.59 -7.85
CA ASN A 57 -3.64 -12.39 -8.92
C ASN A 57 -2.65 -11.28 -8.53
N ILE A 58 -1.36 -11.61 -8.54
CA ILE A 58 -0.26 -10.68 -8.24
C ILE A 58 -0.24 -9.47 -9.18
N GLN A 59 -0.71 -9.63 -10.41
CA GLN A 59 -0.77 -8.55 -11.40
C GLN A 59 -1.61 -7.36 -10.91
N VAL A 60 -2.62 -7.60 -10.07
CA VAL A 60 -3.42 -6.51 -9.47
C VAL A 60 -2.53 -5.62 -8.58
N THR A 61 -1.68 -6.23 -7.76
CA THR A 61 -0.73 -5.49 -6.92
C THR A 61 0.32 -4.80 -7.77
N LEU A 62 0.93 -5.52 -8.72
CA LEU A 62 1.95 -4.96 -9.61
C LEU A 62 1.43 -3.75 -10.39
N ASN A 63 0.23 -3.83 -10.96
CA ASN A 63 -0.36 -2.72 -11.70
C ASN A 63 -0.65 -1.50 -10.80
N ASN A 64 -1.17 -1.73 -9.60
CA ASN A 64 -1.51 -0.65 -8.66
C ASN A 64 -0.26 0.07 -8.13
N TYR A 65 0.87 -0.63 -8.02
CA TYR A 65 2.12 -0.13 -7.43
C TYR A 65 3.28 -0.06 -8.43
N ALA A 66 2.99 -0.07 -9.73
CA ALA A 66 4.00 -0.14 -10.80
C ALA A 66 5.03 1.00 -10.72
N HIS A 67 4.61 2.19 -10.30
CA HIS A 67 5.51 3.33 -10.13
C HIS A 67 6.58 3.07 -9.05
N MET A 68 6.19 2.48 -7.91
CA MET A 68 7.10 2.14 -6.83
C MET A 68 8.04 0.99 -7.19
N VAL A 69 7.54 0.02 -7.97
CA VAL A 69 8.38 -1.08 -8.46
C VAL A 69 9.51 -0.52 -9.33
N LYS A 70 9.19 0.38 -10.27
CA LYS A 70 10.19 1.04 -11.13
C LYS A 70 11.21 1.85 -10.34
N GLU A 71 10.76 2.58 -9.32
CA GLU A 71 11.65 3.35 -8.44
C GLU A 71 12.66 2.42 -7.77
N LYS A 72 12.20 1.28 -7.24
CA LYS A 72 13.09 0.27 -6.66
C LYS A 72 14.04 -0.40 -7.66
N GLU A 73 13.56 -0.70 -8.86
CA GLU A 73 14.41 -1.27 -9.92
C GLU A 73 15.57 -0.31 -10.24
N ALA A 74 15.30 1.00 -10.31
CA ALA A 74 16.32 2.01 -10.52
C ALA A 74 17.31 2.12 -9.34
N GLU A 75 16.83 2.05 -8.10
CA GLU A 75 17.70 2.00 -6.91
C GLU A 75 18.62 0.77 -6.92
N GLN A 76 18.07 -0.39 -7.31
CA GLN A 76 18.83 -1.63 -7.43
C GLN A 76 19.87 -1.58 -8.54
N GLU A 77 19.55 -0.97 -9.68
CA GLU A 77 20.49 -0.79 -10.80
C GLU A 77 21.71 0.04 -10.35
N VAL A 78 21.48 1.18 -9.70
CA VAL A 78 22.56 2.03 -9.14
C VAL A 78 23.39 1.26 -8.10
N TYR A 79 22.74 0.45 -7.27
CA TYR A 79 23.45 -0.37 -6.28
C TYR A 79 24.34 -1.44 -6.94
N LEU A 80 23.82 -2.14 -7.96
CA LEU A 80 24.59 -3.14 -8.70
C LEU A 80 25.79 -2.52 -9.41
N ASP A 81 25.63 -1.36 -10.04
CA ASP A 81 26.73 -0.62 -10.65
C ASP A 81 27.83 -0.28 -9.65
N SER A 82 27.47 0.01 -8.40
CA SER A 82 28.44 0.29 -7.32
C SER A 82 29.17 -0.95 -6.78
N LEU A 83 28.62 -2.15 -7.00
CA LEU A 83 29.24 -3.41 -6.54
C LEU A 83 30.28 -3.96 -7.51
N PHE A 84 30.17 -3.63 -8.80
CA PHE A 84 30.99 -4.21 -9.87
C PHE A 84 31.97 -3.21 -10.52
N ASN A 85 31.96 -1.94 -10.10
CA ASN A 85 32.94 -0.89 -10.45
C ASN A 85 33.82 -0.54 -9.26
#